data_AF-A0AAD7J4T7-F1
#
_entry.id   AF-A0AAD7J4T7-F1
#
_cell.length_a   1.000
_cell.length_b   1.000
_cell.length_c   1.000
_cell.angle_alpha   90.00
_cell.angle_beta   90.00
_cell.angle_gamma   90.00
#
_symmetry.space_group_name_H-M   'P 1'
#
loop_
_entity.id
_entity.type
_entity.pdbx_description
1 polymer ?
#
loop_
_entity_poly.entity_id
_entity_poly.type
_entity_poly.pdbx_seq_one_letter_code
_entity_poly.pdbx_strand_id
1 'polypeptide(L)'
;MSSTTINIPPSTATVSVTAFDVAEDPSKIRVPAAFFQPVLPGHEILHLPIFAFLIEHTSTGRRVMFDLGARKDLENAAPAVGALFKSFPDVAMPIDRDIVEQLEDHGVALNSINAVIWSHAHFDHIGDVSKFPASTDVVYGAATVTDTCTVNPASVLLDSDFAGRKSVPIKFDESSLEIGGFKAHDFFGDGSLYVLDVPGHLKGHVCALARVTPDSFVFMGGDACHHAGMLRPTSTLHQRAPCPADILEATRHTVSAEHFTPLDAEGKFDLTARTTPLLDVLPGMMYEDPVATAASIALIGAFDASADVLVVLAHDWSLVPALGPFPTSLDAWKAKGSKKQVMWAFLEESNPAFVFSPKLTRPVS
;
A
#
# COMPACT_ATOMS: atom_id res chain seq x y z
N MET A 1 6.08 24.18 11.16
CA MET A 1 4.74 23.66 10.82
C MET A 1 4.23 22.87 12.00
N SER A 2 2.98 23.05 12.40
CA SER A 2 2.38 22.33 13.54
C SER A 2 2.47 20.83 13.30
N SER A 3 2.98 20.06 14.27
CA SER A 3 2.89 18.59 14.25
C SER A 3 1.41 18.21 14.12
N THR A 4 0.99 17.72 12.97
CA THR A 4 -0.38 17.23 12.77
C THR A 4 -0.56 16.01 13.66
N THR A 5 -1.27 16.17 14.78
CA THR A 5 -1.59 15.05 15.67
C THR A 5 -2.62 14.17 14.98
N ILE A 6 -2.35 12.86 14.89
CA ILE A 6 -3.22 11.91 14.18
C ILE A 6 -4.61 11.78 14.84
N ASN A 7 -4.73 12.04 16.14
CA ASN A 7 -5.99 12.05 16.90
C ASN A 7 -6.87 10.82 16.67
N ILE A 8 -6.37 9.64 17.05
CA ILE A 8 -7.14 8.40 16.98
C ILE A 8 -8.01 8.30 18.25
N PRO A 9 -9.33 8.04 18.16
CA PRO A 9 -10.17 7.83 19.33
C PRO A 9 -9.63 6.72 20.25
N PRO A 10 -9.74 6.86 21.58
CA PRO A 10 -9.29 5.81 22.50
C PRO A 10 -10.19 4.58 22.37
N SER A 11 -9.58 3.40 22.32
CA SER A 11 -10.27 2.11 22.41
C SER A 11 -9.32 1.03 22.93
N THR A 12 -9.88 -0.01 23.55
CA THR A 12 -9.17 -1.24 23.91
C THR A 12 -9.47 -2.39 22.96
N ALA A 13 -10.43 -2.23 22.03
CA ALA A 13 -10.74 -3.23 21.02
C ALA A 13 -9.61 -3.31 19.99
N THR A 14 -9.28 -4.53 19.55
CA THR A 14 -8.16 -4.80 18.65
C THR A 14 -8.56 -5.78 17.56
N VAL A 15 -7.80 -5.75 16.48
CA VAL A 15 -7.83 -6.75 15.42
C VAL A 15 -6.44 -7.38 15.30
N SER A 16 -6.38 -8.62 14.82
CA SER A 16 -5.15 -9.23 14.33
C SER A 16 -4.99 -8.94 12.85
N VAL A 17 -3.79 -8.58 12.40
CA VAL A 17 -3.48 -8.31 10.99
C VAL A 17 -2.41 -9.27 10.49
N THR A 18 -2.69 -9.98 9.40
CA THR A 18 -1.73 -10.82 8.71
C THR A 18 -1.64 -10.40 7.25
N ALA A 19 -0.42 -10.19 6.75
CA ALA A 19 -0.18 -9.78 5.37
C ALA A 19 0.11 -11.00 4.48
N PHE A 20 -0.30 -10.89 3.22
CA PHE A 20 0.09 -11.76 2.13
C PHE A 20 0.93 -10.96 1.15
N ASP A 21 1.96 -11.60 0.58
CA ASP A 21 2.54 -11.15 -0.68
C ASP A 21 1.94 -12.00 -1.79
N VAL A 22 0.87 -11.49 -2.41
CA VAL A 22 0.10 -12.21 -3.42
C VAL A 22 0.94 -12.53 -4.65
N ALA A 23 1.99 -11.74 -4.91
CA ALA A 23 2.93 -12.00 -5.99
C ALA A 23 3.78 -13.28 -5.75
N GLU A 24 4.04 -13.66 -4.49
CA GLU A 24 4.99 -14.67 -4.00
C GLU A 24 6.46 -14.47 -4.43
N ASP A 25 6.67 -14.13 -5.69
CA ASP A 25 7.92 -13.68 -6.28
C ASP A 25 7.72 -12.30 -6.93
N PRO A 26 7.79 -11.22 -6.13
CA PRO A 26 7.68 -9.84 -6.60
C PRO A 26 8.64 -9.48 -7.76
N SER A 27 9.72 -10.25 -7.96
CA SER A 27 10.69 -10.00 -9.04
C SER A 27 10.12 -10.34 -10.43
N LYS A 28 9.03 -11.10 -10.49
CA LYS A 28 8.32 -11.40 -11.75
C LYS A 28 7.28 -10.34 -12.10
N ILE A 29 6.84 -9.55 -11.13
CA ILE A 29 5.90 -8.45 -11.37
C ILE A 29 6.72 -7.31 -11.96
N ARG A 30 6.34 -6.84 -13.15
CA ARG A 30 7.06 -5.80 -13.90
C ARG A 30 6.06 -4.75 -14.32
N VAL A 31 6.32 -3.50 -13.96
CA VAL A 31 5.52 -2.35 -14.38
C VAL A 31 6.42 -1.16 -14.72
N PRO A 32 6.03 -0.26 -15.65
CA PRO A 32 6.72 1.00 -15.85
C PRO A 32 6.75 1.83 -14.56
N ALA A 33 7.85 2.52 -14.30
CA ALA A 33 8.01 3.45 -13.18
C ALA A 33 7.21 4.76 -13.36
N ALA A 34 5.92 4.66 -13.69
CA ALA A 34 5.04 5.78 -14.01
C ALA A 34 4.34 6.38 -12.77
N PHE A 35 4.84 6.10 -11.57
CA PHE A 35 4.20 6.45 -10.29
C PHE A 35 4.88 7.60 -9.55
N PHE A 36 6.11 7.93 -9.89
CA PHE A 36 6.88 8.93 -9.19
C PHE A 36 7.96 9.55 -10.07
N GLN A 37 8.49 10.68 -9.63
CA GLN A 37 9.60 11.36 -10.29
C GLN A 37 10.66 11.84 -9.29
N PRO A 38 11.92 11.96 -9.70
CA PRO A 38 12.44 11.58 -11.01
C PRO A 38 12.53 10.06 -11.19
N VAL A 39 12.33 9.59 -12.43
CA VAL A 39 12.69 8.23 -12.84
C VAL A 39 14.12 8.28 -13.37
N LEU A 40 15.04 7.61 -12.70
CA LEU A 40 16.46 7.64 -13.08
C LEU A 40 16.80 6.56 -14.13
N PRO A 41 17.82 6.79 -14.96
CA PRO A 41 18.28 5.79 -15.93
C PRO A 41 18.54 4.42 -15.32
N GLY A 42 17.93 3.38 -15.88
CA GLY A 42 18.03 1.99 -15.41
C GLY A 42 17.01 1.58 -14.34
N HIS A 43 16.06 2.47 -14.02
CA HIS A 43 14.93 2.27 -13.10
C HIS A 43 13.57 2.57 -13.76
N GLU A 44 13.49 2.47 -15.09
CA GLU A 44 12.27 2.70 -15.86
C GLU A 44 11.22 1.58 -15.67
N ILE A 45 11.66 0.42 -15.19
CA ILE A 45 10.81 -0.72 -14.83
C ILE A 45 10.99 -1.00 -13.35
N LEU A 46 9.87 -1.09 -12.64
CA LEU A 46 9.80 -1.50 -11.25
C LEU A 46 9.39 -2.96 -11.13
N HIS A 47 9.92 -3.58 -10.09
CA HIS A 47 9.46 -4.87 -9.61
C HIS A 47 8.78 -4.65 -8.26
N LEU A 48 7.56 -5.14 -8.10
CA LEU A 48 6.70 -4.73 -7.00
C LEU A 48 6.07 -5.96 -6.32
N PRO A 49 6.02 -6.00 -4.98
CA PRO A 49 5.14 -6.92 -4.29
C PRO A 49 3.68 -6.51 -4.51
N ILE A 50 2.75 -7.40 -4.18
CA ILE A 50 1.31 -7.10 -4.20
C ILE A 50 0.74 -7.55 -2.85
N PHE A 51 0.51 -6.61 -1.94
CA PHE A 51 0.03 -6.96 -0.61
C PHE A 51 -1.49 -7.00 -0.49
N ALA A 52 -1.98 -8.04 0.19
CA ALA A 52 -3.35 -8.15 0.69
C ALA A 52 -3.32 -8.50 2.18
N PHE A 53 -4.38 -8.22 2.93
CA PHE A 53 -4.37 -8.38 4.38
C PHE A 53 -5.60 -9.11 4.89
N LEU A 54 -5.38 -10.15 5.69
CA LEU A 54 -6.42 -10.76 6.53
C LEU A 54 -6.46 -10.03 7.86
N ILE A 55 -7.64 -9.49 8.19
CA ILE A 55 -7.91 -8.78 9.44
C ILE A 55 -8.95 -9.58 10.22
N GLU A 56 -8.60 -10.03 11.42
CA GLU A 56 -9.50 -10.79 12.30
C GLU A 56 -9.82 -10.00 13.57
N HIS A 57 -11.09 -9.73 13.81
CA HIS A 57 -11.55 -9.02 15.01
C HIS A 57 -11.37 -9.87 16.26
N THR A 58 -10.48 -9.46 17.17
CA THR A 58 -9.97 -10.34 18.24
C THR A 58 -11.07 -10.84 19.20
N SER A 59 -12.12 -10.06 19.44
CA SER A 59 -13.19 -10.46 20.38
C SER A 59 -14.35 -11.22 19.74
N THR A 60 -14.56 -11.11 18.42
CA THR A 60 -15.72 -11.72 17.74
C THR A 60 -15.33 -12.79 16.73
N GLY A 61 -14.06 -12.86 16.32
CA GLY A 61 -13.58 -13.75 15.27
C GLY A 61 -14.07 -13.38 13.87
N ARG A 62 -14.71 -12.22 13.69
CA ARG A 62 -15.12 -11.74 12.36
C ARG A 62 -13.89 -11.44 11.53
N ARG A 63 -13.85 -11.93 10.29
CA ARG A 63 -12.72 -11.76 9.38
C ARG A 63 -13.09 -10.90 8.19
N VAL A 64 -12.19 -10.00 7.83
CA VAL A 64 -12.28 -9.21 6.61
C VAL A 64 -10.96 -9.24 5.87
N MET A 65 -11.03 -9.23 4.55
CA MET A 65 -9.86 -8.97 3.71
C MET A 65 -9.80 -7.46 3.42
N PHE A 66 -8.60 -6.89 3.45
CA PHE A 66 -8.30 -5.60 2.83
C PHE A 66 -7.45 -5.88 1.59
N ASP A 67 -8.04 -5.62 0.43
CA ASP A 67 -7.61 -6.08 -0.89
C ASP A 67 -7.51 -7.60 -1.04
N LEU A 68 -7.41 -8.04 -2.30
CA LEU A 68 -7.27 -9.43 -2.73
C LEU A 68 -6.07 -9.66 -3.66
N GLY A 69 -5.33 -8.60 -3.99
CA GLY A 69 -4.24 -8.68 -4.95
C GLY A 69 -4.73 -8.90 -6.39
N ALA A 70 -3.82 -9.34 -7.25
CA ALA A 70 -4.12 -9.70 -8.63
C ALA A 70 -4.63 -11.15 -8.74
N ARG A 71 -5.52 -11.39 -9.72
CA ARG A 71 -5.95 -12.74 -10.08
C ARG A 71 -4.88 -13.48 -10.89
N LYS A 72 -4.82 -14.80 -10.75
CA LYS A 72 -3.93 -15.66 -11.54
C LYS A 72 -4.38 -15.91 -12.98
N ASP A 73 -5.68 -15.95 -13.19
CA ASP A 73 -6.32 -16.27 -14.47
C ASP A 73 -6.69 -14.99 -15.22
N LEU A 74 -5.68 -14.19 -15.57
CA LEU A 74 -5.85 -12.90 -16.26
C LEU A 74 -6.67 -13.00 -17.56
N GLU A 75 -6.73 -14.17 -18.20
CA GLU A 75 -7.58 -14.43 -19.36
C GLU A 75 -9.08 -14.32 -19.07
N ASN A 76 -9.48 -14.48 -17.81
CA ASN A 76 -10.85 -14.34 -17.31
C ASN A 76 -11.10 -12.97 -16.67
N ALA A 77 -10.11 -12.07 -16.65
CA ALA A 77 -10.28 -10.69 -16.21
C ALA A 77 -11.25 -9.93 -17.14
N ALA A 78 -11.71 -8.77 -16.68
CA ALA A 78 -12.48 -7.88 -17.54
C ALA A 78 -11.70 -7.56 -18.85
N PRO A 79 -12.38 -7.46 -20.01
CA PRO A 79 -11.71 -7.27 -21.30
C PRO A 79 -10.72 -6.09 -21.34
N ALA A 80 -11.00 -5.02 -20.59
CA ALA A 80 -10.12 -3.85 -20.47
C ALA A 80 -8.75 -4.22 -19.86
N VAL A 81 -8.71 -5.12 -18.87
CA VAL A 81 -7.47 -5.62 -18.27
C VAL A 81 -6.67 -6.41 -19.31
N GLY A 82 -7.29 -7.33 -20.03
CA GLY A 82 -6.63 -8.06 -21.11
C GLY A 82 -6.11 -7.15 -22.23
N ALA A 83 -6.82 -6.07 -22.54
CA ALA A 83 -6.38 -5.06 -23.51
C ALA A 83 -5.18 -4.24 -23.00
N LEU A 84 -5.11 -3.95 -21.69
CA LEU A 84 -3.97 -3.29 -21.05
C LEU A 84 -2.69 -4.10 -21.25
N PHE A 85 -2.66 -5.37 -20.86
CA PHE A 85 -1.47 -6.23 -21.01
C PHE A 85 -1.03 -6.42 -22.48
N LYS A 86 -1.98 -6.40 -23.43
CA LYS A 86 -1.65 -6.42 -24.87
C LYS A 86 -1.03 -5.10 -25.35
N SER A 87 -1.45 -3.98 -24.78
CA SER A 87 -0.99 -2.64 -25.18
C SER A 87 0.36 -2.28 -24.55
N PHE A 88 0.69 -2.88 -23.41
CA PHE A 88 1.92 -2.63 -22.65
C PHE A 88 2.71 -3.93 -22.45
N PRO A 89 3.48 -4.40 -23.45
CA PRO A 89 4.17 -5.69 -23.39
C PRO A 89 5.28 -5.76 -22.31
N ASP A 90 5.73 -4.61 -21.81
CA ASP A 90 6.68 -4.54 -20.69
C ASP A 90 6.02 -4.76 -19.32
N VAL A 91 4.69 -4.70 -19.25
CA VAL A 91 3.93 -5.04 -18.04
C VAL A 91 3.80 -6.56 -17.96
N ALA A 92 4.25 -7.13 -16.85
CA ALA A 92 4.08 -8.56 -16.55
C ALA A 92 3.59 -8.72 -15.11
N MET A 93 2.58 -9.57 -14.92
CA MET A 93 2.04 -9.85 -13.60
C MET A 93 1.65 -11.34 -13.51
N PRO A 94 2.61 -12.26 -13.65
CA PRO A 94 2.33 -13.67 -13.48
C PRO A 94 2.06 -13.93 -11.99
N ILE A 95 0.86 -14.38 -11.67
CA ILE A 95 0.48 -14.82 -10.33
C ILE A 95 0.38 -16.34 -10.37
N ASP A 96 1.26 -17.01 -9.64
CA ASP A 96 1.31 -18.48 -9.60
C ASP A 96 0.16 -19.03 -8.74
N ARG A 97 -0.11 -18.38 -7.59
CA ARG A 97 -1.25 -18.65 -6.70
C ARG A 97 -1.91 -17.36 -6.28
N ASP A 98 -3.21 -17.23 -6.56
CA ASP A 98 -3.97 -16.04 -6.13
C ASP A 98 -4.31 -16.11 -4.62
N ILE A 99 -4.87 -15.03 -4.08
CA ILE A 99 -5.21 -14.96 -2.66
C ILE A 99 -6.19 -16.06 -2.21
N VAL A 100 -7.03 -16.57 -3.11
CA VAL A 100 -8.01 -17.61 -2.79
C VAL A 100 -7.28 -18.90 -2.46
N GLU A 101 -6.34 -19.30 -3.32
CA GLU A 101 -5.48 -20.46 -3.08
C GLU A 101 -4.59 -20.26 -1.86
N GLN A 102 -3.99 -19.06 -1.70
CA GLN A 102 -3.13 -18.78 -0.55
C GLN A 102 -3.89 -18.85 0.79
N LEU A 103 -5.16 -18.43 0.83
CA LEU A 103 -6.01 -18.59 2.02
C LEU A 103 -6.28 -20.08 2.30
N GLU A 104 -6.68 -20.84 1.29
CA GLU A 104 -7.01 -22.27 1.42
C GLU A 104 -5.80 -23.12 1.82
N ASP A 105 -4.63 -22.85 1.23
CA ASP A 105 -3.36 -23.53 1.54
C ASP A 105 -2.96 -23.40 3.02
N HIS A 106 -3.38 -22.31 3.66
CA HIS A 106 -3.14 -22.09 5.08
C HIS A 106 -4.38 -22.34 5.96
N GLY A 107 -5.38 -23.04 5.43
CA GLY A 107 -6.56 -23.49 6.18
C GLY A 107 -7.55 -22.39 6.52
N VAL A 108 -7.49 -21.24 5.85
CA VAL A 108 -8.48 -20.17 6.01
C VAL A 108 -9.63 -20.43 5.04
N ALA A 109 -10.74 -20.95 5.58
CA ALA A 109 -11.93 -21.21 4.78
C ALA A 109 -12.53 -19.89 4.24
N LEU A 110 -12.81 -19.81 2.93
CA LEU A 110 -13.35 -18.61 2.27
C LEU A 110 -14.69 -18.16 2.88
N ASN A 111 -15.51 -19.10 3.36
CA ASN A 111 -16.77 -18.80 4.04
C ASN A 111 -16.61 -18.17 5.42
N SER A 112 -15.40 -18.14 5.97
CA SER A 112 -15.09 -17.41 7.20
C SER A 112 -14.86 -15.92 6.96
N ILE A 113 -14.65 -15.50 5.70
CA ILE A 113 -14.43 -14.09 5.33
C ILE A 113 -15.79 -13.39 5.18
N ASN A 114 -16.06 -12.46 6.08
CA ASN A 114 -17.34 -11.74 6.15
C ASN A 114 -17.42 -10.60 5.12
N ALA A 115 -16.30 -9.97 4.81
CA ALA A 115 -16.25 -8.88 3.84
C ALA A 115 -14.87 -8.78 3.18
N VAL A 116 -14.85 -8.22 1.98
CA VAL A 116 -13.66 -7.76 1.28
C VAL A 116 -13.78 -6.24 1.15
N ILE A 117 -12.82 -5.51 1.71
CA ILE A 117 -12.68 -4.07 1.55
C ILE A 117 -11.69 -3.85 0.42
N TRP A 118 -12.15 -3.28 -0.69
CA TRP A 118 -11.27 -2.82 -1.75
C TRP A 118 -10.74 -1.44 -1.38
N SER A 119 -9.42 -1.29 -1.35
CA SER A 119 -8.75 0.02 -1.29
C SER A 119 -9.17 0.86 -2.48
N HIS A 120 -9.21 0.27 -3.68
CA HIS A 120 -9.74 0.86 -4.90
C HIS A 120 -9.95 -0.21 -5.99
N ALA A 121 -10.50 0.18 -7.13
CA ALA A 121 -10.89 -0.73 -8.21
C ALA A 121 -9.81 -0.88 -9.31
N HIS A 122 -8.56 -1.12 -8.95
CA HIS A 122 -7.54 -1.62 -9.89
C HIS A 122 -7.44 -3.15 -9.85
N PHE A 123 -7.02 -3.74 -10.96
CA PHE A 123 -7.06 -5.19 -11.20
C PHE A 123 -6.11 -5.99 -10.29
N ASP A 124 -5.10 -5.33 -9.74
CA ASP A 124 -4.13 -5.86 -8.78
C ASP A 124 -4.54 -5.67 -7.32
N HIS A 125 -5.77 -5.19 -7.06
CA HIS A 125 -6.33 -5.06 -5.71
C HIS A 125 -7.63 -5.84 -5.54
N ILE A 126 -8.43 -5.99 -6.59
CA ILE A 126 -9.79 -6.55 -6.49
C ILE A 126 -9.86 -8.08 -6.52
N GLY A 127 -8.81 -8.77 -7.00
CA GLY A 127 -8.76 -10.23 -7.13
C GLY A 127 -9.94 -10.84 -7.90
N ASP A 128 -10.29 -12.08 -7.57
CA ASP A 128 -11.54 -12.73 -8.01
C ASP A 128 -12.46 -12.96 -6.81
N VAL A 129 -13.22 -11.92 -6.45
CA VAL A 129 -14.18 -12.00 -5.34
C VAL A 129 -15.33 -12.99 -5.62
N SER A 130 -15.50 -13.43 -6.87
CA SER A 130 -16.54 -14.42 -7.23
C SER A 130 -16.32 -15.80 -6.64
N LYS A 131 -15.08 -16.11 -6.23
CA LYS A 131 -14.71 -17.36 -5.55
C LYS A 131 -15.17 -17.41 -4.08
N PHE A 132 -15.39 -16.25 -3.47
CA PHE A 132 -15.93 -16.17 -2.12
C PHE A 132 -17.45 -16.43 -2.15
N PRO A 133 -18.02 -17.00 -1.08
CA PRO A 133 -19.47 -17.17 -0.99
C PRO A 133 -20.22 -15.85 -1.15
N ALA A 134 -21.45 -15.93 -1.66
CA ALA A 134 -22.33 -14.77 -1.82
C ALA A 134 -22.60 -13.99 -0.50
N SER A 135 -22.32 -14.60 0.66
CA SER A 135 -22.41 -13.96 1.98
C SER A 135 -21.23 -13.03 2.31
N THR A 136 -20.18 -13.00 1.48
CA THR A 136 -19.05 -12.09 1.64
C THR A 136 -19.41 -10.75 1.01
N ASP A 137 -19.54 -9.71 1.84
CA ASP A 137 -19.84 -8.36 1.39
C ASP A 137 -18.64 -7.76 0.61
N VAL A 138 -18.91 -6.94 -0.40
CA VAL A 138 -17.90 -6.12 -1.08
C VAL A 138 -18.05 -4.68 -0.60
N VAL A 139 -17.00 -4.15 0.00
CA VAL A 139 -16.97 -2.84 0.65
C VAL A 139 -15.97 -1.94 -0.08
N TYR A 140 -16.33 -0.68 -0.34
CA TYR A 140 -15.50 0.26 -1.09
C TYR A 140 -15.88 1.71 -0.74
N GLY A 141 -15.01 2.69 -1.03
CA GLY A 141 -15.34 4.10 -0.88
C GLY A 141 -16.50 4.50 -1.80
N ALA A 142 -17.50 5.25 -1.33
CA ALA A 142 -18.71 5.53 -2.11
C ALA A 142 -18.49 6.24 -3.46
N ALA A 143 -17.33 6.87 -3.65
CA ALA A 143 -16.94 7.51 -4.91
C ALA A 143 -16.33 6.53 -5.95
N THR A 144 -16.08 5.27 -5.58
CA THR A 144 -15.59 4.24 -6.51
C THR A 144 -16.60 4.02 -7.64
N VAL A 145 -16.13 4.09 -8.88
CA VAL A 145 -16.94 3.77 -10.06
C VAL A 145 -17.14 2.26 -10.11
N THR A 146 -18.39 1.82 -10.01
CA THR A 146 -18.76 0.39 -9.91
C THR A 146 -19.45 -0.14 -11.16
N ASP A 147 -19.47 0.64 -12.25
CA ASP A 147 -19.93 0.15 -13.55
C ASP A 147 -19.09 -1.07 -13.95
N THR A 148 -19.74 -2.17 -14.28
CA THR A 148 -19.08 -3.40 -14.74
C THR A 148 -18.81 -3.34 -16.23
N CYS A 149 -18.01 -4.28 -16.75
CA CYS A 149 -17.67 -4.35 -18.17
C CYS A 149 -18.88 -4.47 -19.11
N THR A 150 -20.01 -4.97 -18.60
CA THR A 150 -21.28 -5.05 -19.34
C THR A 150 -21.93 -3.68 -19.54
N VAL A 151 -21.78 -2.78 -18.55
CA VAL A 151 -22.29 -1.40 -18.60
C VAL A 151 -21.28 -0.47 -19.28
N ASN A 152 -20.01 -0.60 -18.91
CA ASN A 152 -18.90 0.19 -19.43
C ASN A 152 -17.77 -0.74 -19.91
N PRO A 153 -17.57 -0.92 -21.23
CA PRO A 153 -16.52 -1.80 -21.77
C PRO A 153 -15.08 -1.46 -21.35
N ALA A 154 -14.83 -0.24 -20.84
CA ALA A 154 -13.53 0.18 -20.33
C ALA A 154 -13.33 -0.17 -18.84
N SER A 155 -14.35 -0.68 -18.15
CA SER A 155 -14.26 -1.08 -16.76
C SER A 155 -13.38 -2.32 -16.58
N VAL A 156 -12.66 -2.35 -15.45
CA VAL A 156 -11.90 -3.51 -14.98
C VAL A 156 -12.74 -4.46 -14.11
N LEU A 157 -13.97 -4.07 -13.78
CA LEU A 157 -14.89 -4.85 -12.95
C LEU A 157 -15.80 -5.75 -13.79
N LEU A 158 -16.08 -6.94 -13.28
CA LEU A 158 -16.98 -7.93 -13.88
C LEU A 158 -18.34 -7.93 -13.17
N ASP A 159 -19.41 -8.36 -13.86
CA ASP A 159 -20.72 -8.61 -13.23
C ASP A 159 -20.61 -9.64 -12.09
N SER A 160 -19.70 -10.60 -12.24
CA SER A 160 -19.42 -11.62 -11.24
C SER A 160 -18.86 -11.05 -9.94
N ASP A 161 -18.34 -9.82 -9.94
CA ASP A 161 -17.76 -9.20 -8.74
C ASP A 161 -18.85 -8.71 -7.76
N PHE A 162 -20.07 -8.54 -8.24
CA PHE A 162 -21.22 -8.12 -7.42
C PHE A 162 -22.35 -9.16 -7.38
N ALA A 163 -22.32 -10.17 -8.26
CA ALA A 163 -23.38 -11.15 -8.41
C ALA A 163 -23.72 -11.88 -7.10
N GLY A 164 -24.97 -11.71 -6.64
CA GLY A 164 -25.52 -12.43 -5.50
C GLY A 164 -25.00 -11.98 -4.13
N ARG A 165 -24.10 -10.99 -4.07
CA ARG A 165 -23.53 -10.46 -2.82
C ARG A 165 -23.92 -9.01 -2.59
N LYS A 166 -23.72 -8.55 -1.35
CA LYS A 166 -24.04 -7.19 -0.96
C LYS A 166 -22.88 -6.25 -1.30
N SER A 167 -23.19 -5.16 -2.00
CA SER A 167 -22.27 -4.04 -2.22
C SER A 167 -22.48 -2.97 -1.14
N VAL A 168 -21.41 -2.56 -0.47
CA VAL A 168 -21.44 -1.66 0.69
C VAL A 168 -20.55 -0.45 0.44
N PRO A 169 -21.10 0.63 -0.16
CA PRO A 169 -20.36 1.88 -0.31
C PRO A 169 -20.21 2.59 1.06
N ILE A 170 -18.98 2.92 1.43
CA ILE A 170 -18.68 3.73 2.62
C ILE A 170 -18.85 5.20 2.27
N LYS A 171 -19.83 5.84 2.89
CA LYS A 171 -20.11 7.27 2.74
C LYS A 171 -19.51 8.06 3.88
N PHE A 172 -18.37 8.67 3.60
CA PHE A 172 -17.59 9.40 4.62
C PHE A 172 -18.21 10.73 5.04
N ASP A 173 -19.16 11.27 4.28
CA ASP A 173 -19.91 12.48 4.61
C ASP A 173 -21.02 12.27 5.65
N GLU A 174 -21.40 11.02 5.92
CA GLU A 174 -22.38 10.65 6.95
C GLU A 174 -21.75 10.57 8.36
N SER A 175 -20.42 10.69 8.48
CA SER A 175 -19.65 10.63 9.74
C SER A 175 -18.88 11.94 9.96
N SER A 176 -18.79 12.41 11.20
CA SER A 176 -17.90 13.51 11.59
C SER A 176 -16.53 13.02 12.10
N LEU A 177 -16.26 11.71 12.03
CA LEU A 177 -14.99 11.13 12.45
C LEU A 177 -13.88 11.51 11.46
N GLU A 178 -12.81 12.09 11.98
CA GLU A 178 -11.60 12.43 11.23
C GLU A 178 -10.38 11.89 11.98
N ILE A 179 -9.45 11.27 11.27
CA ILE A 179 -8.19 10.75 11.80
C ILE A 179 -7.06 11.22 10.89
N GLY A 180 -6.12 11.97 11.46
CA GLY A 180 -4.92 12.45 10.76
C GLY A 180 -5.19 13.30 9.51
N GLY A 181 -6.30 14.03 9.48
CA GLY A 181 -6.70 14.86 8.33
C GLY A 181 -7.58 14.14 7.31
N PHE A 182 -7.88 12.85 7.51
CA PHE A 182 -8.76 12.08 6.65
C PHE A 182 -10.10 11.81 7.32
N LYS A 183 -11.19 11.91 6.54
CA LYS A 183 -12.49 11.38 7.01
C LYS A 183 -12.37 9.88 7.23
N ALA A 184 -13.04 9.39 8.25
CA ALA A 184 -12.91 8.01 8.67
C ALA A 184 -14.26 7.35 8.98
N HIS A 185 -14.30 6.05 8.77
CA HIS A 185 -15.39 5.15 9.10
C HIS A 185 -14.88 4.06 10.04
N ASP A 186 -15.50 3.91 11.21
CA ASP A 186 -15.20 2.83 12.14
C ASP A 186 -15.95 1.57 11.72
N PHE A 187 -15.24 0.62 11.12
CA PHE A 187 -15.82 -0.53 10.42
C PHE A 187 -16.52 -1.51 11.36
N PHE A 188 -15.94 -1.74 12.54
CA PHE A 188 -16.55 -2.59 13.58
C PHE A 188 -17.36 -1.80 14.61
N GLY A 189 -17.21 -0.47 14.63
CA GLY A 189 -17.93 0.43 15.53
C GLY A 189 -17.37 0.48 16.96
N ASP A 190 -16.19 -0.10 17.19
CA ASP A 190 -15.52 -0.17 18.48
C ASP A 190 -14.08 0.36 18.45
N GLY A 191 -13.64 0.93 17.34
CA GLY A 191 -12.34 1.57 17.18
C GLY A 191 -11.16 0.62 16.94
N SER A 192 -11.45 -0.63 16.57
CA SER A 192 -10.46 -1.65 16.23
C SER A 192 -9.99 -1.61 14.76
N LEU A 193 -10.85 -1.17 13.84
CA LEU A 193 -10.53 -0.99 12.41
C LEU A 193 -11.21 0.26 11.86
N TYR A 194 -10.41 1.20 11.37
CA TYR A 194 -10.90 2.37 10.65
C TYR A 194 -10.61 2.24 9.16
N VAL A 195 -11.57 2.63 8.31
CA VAL A 195 -11.35 2.88 6.88
C VAL A 195 -11.27 4.39 6.70
N LEU A 196 -10.29 4.88 5.94
CA LEU A 196 -9.99 6.30 5.75
C LEU A 196 -10.22 6.69 4.29
N ASP A 197 -10.87 7.82 4.04
CA ASP A 197 -11.04 8.42 2.71
C ASP A 197 -9.73 9.08 2.26
N VAL A 198 -9.01 8.50 1.32
CA VAL A 198 -7.66 8.94 0.91
C VAL A 198 -7.66 9.26 -0.59
N PRO A 199 -8.09 10.48 -0.98
CA PRO A 199 -8.25 10.83 -2.39
C PRO A 199 -6.90 11.02 -3.09
N GLY A 200 -6.91 10.81 -4.41
CA GLY A 200 -5.78 11.14 -5.29
C GLY A 200 -5.56 10.12 -6.38
N HIS A 201 -5.24 8.89 -5.98
CA HIS A 201 -4.94 7.78 -6.90
C HIS A 201 -6.11 7.42 -7.79
N LEU A 202 -7.22 7.03 -7.17
CA LEU A 202 -8.49 6.75 -7.85
C LEU A 202 -9.63 7.34 -7.01
N LYS A 203 -10.72 7.76 -7.64
CA LYS A 203 -11.94 8.13 -6.91
C LYS A 203 -12.41 7.00 -6.00
N GLY A 204 -12.68 7.35 -4.75
CA GLY A 204 -13.09 6.40 -3.72
C GLY A 204 -11.95 5.52 -3.20
N HIS A 205 -10.69 5.89 -3.45
CA HIS A 205 -9.54 5.24 -2.82
C HIS A 205 -9.62 5.37 -1.29
N VAL A 206 -9.40 4.26 -0.61
CA VAL A 206 -9.40 4.18 0.85
C VAL A 206 -8.14 3.48 1.36
N CYS A 207 -7.71 3.91 2.54
CA CYS A 207 -6.73 3.21 3.35
C CYS A 207 -7.41 2.55 4.56
N ALA A 208 -6.76 1.60 5.21
CA ALA A 208 -7.22 1.03 6.47
C ALA A 208 -6.23 1.28 7.60
N LEU A 209 -6.73 1.61 8.79
CA LEU A 209 -5.96 1.78 10.02
C LEU A 209 -6.47 0.78 11.06
N ALA A 210 -5.73 -0.31 11.24
CA ALA A 210 -6.04 -1.40 12.15
C ALA A 210 -5.34 -1.19 13.49
N ARG A 211 -6.08 -1.26 14.59
CA ARG A 211 -5.54 -1.25 15.96
C ARG A 211 -5.15 -2.67 16.36
N VAL A 212 -3.85 -2.93 16.47
CA VAL A 212 -3.33 -4.28 16.80
C VAL A 212 -2.97 -4.44 18.28
N THR A 213 -2.70 -3.32 18.96
CA THR A 213 -2.67 -3.20 20.42
C THR A 213 -3.39 -1.91 20.81
N PRO A 214 -3.78 -1.69 22.08
CA PRO A 214 -4.41 -0.43 22.49
C PRO A 214 -3.66 0.84 22.06
N ASP A 215 -2.34 0.75 21.88
CA ASP A 215 -1.39 1.82 21.59
C ASP A 215 -0.58 1.62 20.28
N SER A 216 -0.94 0.67 19.42
CA SER A 216 -0.22 0.48 18.15
C SER A 216 -1.12 0.04 17.01
N PHE A 217 -0.75 0.47 15.80
CA PHE A 217 -1.58 0.37 14.61
C PHE A 217 -0.78 -0.08 13.39
N VAL A 218 -1.49 -0.71 12.45
CA VAL A 218 -1.01 -0.97 11.09
C VAL A 218 -1.85 -0.13 10.14
N PHE A 219 -1.20 0.72 9.35
CA PHE A 219 -1.83 1.52 8.29
C PHE A 219 -1.58 0.81 6.95
N MET A 220 -2.62 0.24 6.36
CA MET A 220 -2.59 -0.39 5.04
C MET A 220 -2.95 0.67 4.00
N GLY A 221 -1.96 1.09 3.22
CA GLY A 221 -2.03 2.29 2.40
C GLY A 221 -2.61 2.12 1.00
N GLY A 222 -2.83 0.88 0.54
CA GLY A 222 -3.12 0.62 -0.86
C GLY A 222 -2.12 1.38 -1.76
N ASP A 223 -2.67 2.03 -2.79
CA ASP A 223 -1.93 2.87 -3.73
C ASP A 223 -1.91 4.37 -3.38
N ALA A 224 -2.12 4.74 -2.11
CA ALA A 224 -1.98 6.15 -1.72
C ALA A 224 -0.59 6.73 -2.08
N CYS A 225 0.42 5.85 -2.11
CA CYS A 225 1.66 6.04 -2.86
C CYS A 225 2.36 4.68 -3.08
N HIS A 226 3.24 4.62 -4.08
CA HIS A 226 3.83 3.35 -4.57
C HIS A 226 5.26 3.12 -4.08
N HIS A 227 5.86 4.07 -3.37
CA HIS A 227 7.25 3.98 -2.94
C HIS A 227 7.52 4.76 -1.65
N ALA A 228 8.30 4.20 -0.74
CA ALA A 228 8.67 4.85 0.53
C ALA A 228 9.35 6.22 0.33
N GLY A 229 10.08 6.39 -0.76
CA GLY A 229 10.69 7.67 -1.14
C GLY A 229 9.69 8.80 -1.39
N MET A 230 8.41 8.50 -1.62
CA MET A 230 7.34 9.49 -1.72
C MET A 230 6.87 10.00 -0.35
N LEU A 231 7.15 9.25 0.72
CA LEU A 231 6.84 9.64 2.11
C LEU A 231 8.07 10.20 2.84
N ARG A 232 9.28 9.81 2.44
CA ARG A 232 10.51 9.96 3.25
C ARG A 232 11.65 10.61 2.46
N PRO A 233 12.48 11.45 3.11
CA PRO A 233 12.43 11.85 4.51
C PRO A 233 11.41 12.99 4.79
N THR A 234 11.12 13.24 6.06
CA THR A 234 10.49 14.48 6.52
C THR A 234 11.20 15.02 7.75
N SER A 235 11.05 16.31 8.06
CA SER A 235 11.60 16.91 9.29
C SER A 235 11.12 16.20 10.56
N THR A 236 9.85 15.81 10.63
CA THR A 236 9.28 15.06 11.75
C THR A 236 9.86 13.65 11.85
N LEU A 237 10.07 12.99 10.71
CA LEU A 237 10.63 11.65 10.67
C LEU A 237 12.07 11.63 11.21
N HIS A 238 12.92 12.58 10.78
CA HIS A 238 14.30 12.70 11.28
C HIS A 238 14.38 12.80 12.80
N GLN A 239 13.41 13.47 13.44
CA GLN A 239 13.35 13.61 14.89
C GLN A 239 12.90 12.31 15.59
N ARG A 240 11.96 11.57 15.00
CA ARG A 240 11.28 10.44 15.65
C ARG A 240 11.89 9.08 15.34
N ALA A 241 12.44 8.92 14.14
CA ALA A 241 13.06 7.70 13.65
C ALA A 241 14.27 8.06 12.76
N PRO A 242 15.37 8.53 13.35
CA PRO A 242 16.56 8.92 12.58
C PRO A 242 17.12 7.76 11.76
N CYS A 243 17.74 8.08 10.63
CA CYS A 243 18.39 7.11 9.76
C CYS A 243 19.56 6.42 10.50
N PRO A 244 19.68 5.08 10.45
CA PRO A 244 20.86 4.36 10.93
C PRO A 244 22.16 4.90 10.32
N ALA A 245 23.25 4.94 11.12
CA ALA A 245 24.49 5.61 10.73
C ALA A 245 25.16 5.00 9.49
N ASP A 246 25.04 3.69 9.31
CA ASP A 246 25.54 2.94 8.17
C ASP A 246 24.78 3.26 6.88
N ILE A 247 23.44 3.27 6.93
CA ILE A 247 22.60 3.70 5.79
C ILE A 247 22.86 5.17 5.47
N LEU A 248 22.94 6.01 6.51
CA LEU A 248 23.20 7.44 6.37
C LEU A 248 24.54 7.70 5.66
N GLU A 249 25.63 7.06 6.09
CA GLU A 249 26.93 7.19 5.44
C GLU A 249 26.90 6.66 4.00
N ALA A 250 26.26 5.51 3.76
CA ALA A 250 26.13 4.94 2.43
C ALA A 250 25.44 5.91 1.45
N THR A 251 24.38 6.61 1.89
CA THR A 251 23.63 7.53 1.02
C THR A 251 24.45 8.67 0.45
N ARG A 252 25.54 9.07 1.11
CA ARG A 252 26.48 10.09 0.61
C ARG A 252 27.19 9.66 -0.68
N HIS A 253 27.20 8.36 -0.95
CA HIS A 253 27.88 7.74 -2.08
C HIS A 253 26.93 7.03 -3.04
N THR A 254 25.81 6.49 -2.55
CA THR A 254 24.87 5.72 -3.37
C THR A 254 23.79 6.58 -3.98
N VAL A 255 23.32 7.63 -3.30
CA VAL A 255 22.29 8.54 -3.82
C VAL A 255 22.94 9.57 -4.77
N SER A 256 22.37 9.72 -5.96
CA SER A 256 22.90 10.62 -6.99
C SER A 256 22.84 12.08 -6.56
N ALA A 257 24.03 12.69 -6.40
CA ALA A 257 24.19 14.12 -6.16
C ALA A 257 23.77 14.99 -7.36
N GLU A 258 23.63 14.41 -8.55
CA GLU A 258 23.10 15.10 -9.74
C GLU A 258 21.59 15.30 -9.67
N HIS A 259 20.87 14.31 -9.11
CA HIS A 259 19.42 14.27 -9.14
C HIS A 259 18.77 14.64 -7.79
N PHE A 260 19.50 14.50 -6.69
CA PHE A 260 18.98 14.74 -5.34
C PHE A 260 19.80 15.79 -4.59
N THR A 261 19.08 16.63 -3.86
CA THR A 261 19.60 17.73 -3.04
C THR A 261 19.03 17.64 -1.61
N PRO A 262 19.62 18.33 -0.61
CA PRO A 262 20.81 19.17 -0.67
C PRO A 262 22.11 18.35 -0.78
N LEU A 263 23.19 19.04 -1.12
CA LEU A 263 24.55 18.51 -1.09
C LEU A 263 25.30 19.11 0.10
N ASP A 264 26.23 18.36 0.67
CA ASP A 264 27.15 18.84 1.70
C ASP A 264 28.32 19.67 1.13
N ALA A 265 29.27 20.03 1.99
CA ALA A 265 30.46 20.81 1.61
C ALA A 265 31.40 20.06 0.63
N GLU A 266 31.31 18.74 0.56
CA GLU A 266 32.07 17.89 -0.35
C GLU A 266 31.32 17.60 -1.66
N GLY A 267 30.11 18.14 -1.83
CA GLY A 267 29.27 17.92 -3.01
C GLY A 267 28.58 16.55 -3.02
N LYS A 268 28.47 15.87 -1.87
CA LYS A 268 27.76 14.60 -1.72
C LYS A 268 26.35 14.83 -1.22
N PHE A 269 25.43 13.91 -1.54
CA PHE A 269 24.05 14.01 -1.06
C PHE A 269 23.99 14.00 0.47
N ASP A 270 23.27 14.97 1.05
CA ASP A 270 23.09 15.10 2.50
C ASP A 270 21.65 14.79 2.92
N LEU A 271 21.44 13.53 3.31
CA LEU A 271 20.15 13.07 3.83
C LEU A 271 19.74 13.80 5.13
N THR A 272 20.71 14.22 5.97
CA THR A 272 20.40 14.87 7.26
C THR A 272 19.79 16.26 7.08
N ALA A 273 20.20 16.96 6.02
CA ALA A 273 19.66 18.27 5.69
C ALA A 273 18.39 18.20 4.82
N ARG A 274 18.09 17.05 4.19
CA ARG A 274 16.85 16.87 3.42
C ARG A 274 15.64 16.71 4.35
N THR A 275 14.62 17.55 4.18
CA THR A 275 13.41 17.55 5.03
C THR A 275 12.10 17.30 4.26
N THR A 276 12.22 16.97 2.97
CA THR A 276 11.12 16.65 2.07
C THR A 276 11.33 15.29 1.42
N PRO A 277 10.27 14.58 1.01
CA PRO A 277 10.38 13.26 0.39
C PRO A 277 11.32 13.25 -0.80
N LEU A 278 12.00 12.12 -1.05
CA LEU A 278 12.96 11.96 -2.15
C LEU A 278 12.30 11.93 -3.53
N LEU A 279 11.07 11.42 -3.61
CA LEU A 279 10.32 11.25 -4.84
C LEU A 279 9.02 12.07 -4.76
N ASP A 280 8.66 12.68 -5.88
CA ASP A 280 7.41 13.41 -6.03
C ASP A 280 6.39 12.58 -6.82
N VAL A 281 5.11 12.93 -6.68
CA VAL A 281 4.05 12.41 -7.55
C VAL A 281 4.39 12.76 -8.99
N LEU A 282 4.36 11.78 -9.88
CA LEU A 282 4.44 11.99 -11.31
C LEU A 282 3.03 12.18 -11.86
N PRO A 283 2.67 13.38 -12.36
CA PRO A 283 1.37 13.57 -13.01
C PRO A 283 1.26 12.67 -14.24
N GLY A 284 0.15 11.94 -14.37
CA GLY A 284 -0.02 11.01 -15.47
C GLY A 284 -1.16 10.03 -15.23
N MET A 285 -1.12 8.91 -15.94
CA MET A 285 -2.20 7.92 -15.96
C MET A 285 -2.40 7.18 -14.63
N MET A 286 -1.40 7.18 -13.74
CA MET A 286 -1.45 6.42 -12.49
C MET A 286 -2.18 7.16 -11.37
N TYR A 287 -2.37 8.48 -11.45
CA TYR A 287 -3.14 9.23 -10.44
C TYR A 287 -4.21 10.08 -11.12
N GLU A 288 -5.48 9.81 -10.81
CA GLU A 288 -6.60 10.61 -11.34
C GLU A 288 -6.52 12.09 -10.89
N ASP A 289 -6.04 12.34 -9.67
CA ASP A 289 -5.80 13.68 -9.13
C ASP A 289 -4.42 13.74 -8.46
N PRO A 290 -3.36 14.14 -9.21
CA PRO A 290 -2.01 14.26 -8.67
C PRO A 290 -1.88 15.29 -7.53
N VAL A 291 -2.73 16.33 -7.50
CA VAL A 291 -2.69 17.37 -6.46
C VAL A 291 -3.25 16.82 -5.16
N ALA A 292 -4.41 16.15 -5.22
CA ALA A 292 -4.98 15.46 -4.07
C ALA A 292 -4.06 14.33 -3.58
N THR A 293 -3.42 13.60 -4.50
CA THR A 293 -2.41 12.57 -4.17
C THR A 293 -1.28 13.16 -3.33
N ALA A 294 -0.67 14.26 -3.78
CA ALA A 294 0.41 14.91 -3.04
C ALA A 294 -0.04 15.40 -1.65
N ALA A 295 -1.27 15.91 -1.53
CA ALA A 295 -1.84 16.32 -0.25
C ALA A 295 -2.08 15.12 0.69
N SER A 296 -2.62 14.02 0.17
CA SER A 296 -2.82 12.77 0.91
C SER A 296 -1.49 12.18 1.40
N ILE A 297 -0.46 12.13 0.55
CA ILE A 297 0.89 11.70 0.92
C ILE A 297 1.46 12.54 2.07
N ALA A 298 1.27 13.86 2.04
CA ALA A 298 1.73 14.75 3.10
C ALA A 298 1.05 14.46 4.45
N LEU A 299 -0.26 14.14 4.44
CA LEU A 299 -1.00 13.73 5.64
C LEU A 299 -0.55 12.34 6.14
N ILE A 300 -0.34 11.38 5.23
CA ILE A 300 0.20 10.05 5.56
C ILE A 300 1.58 10.16 6.21
N GLY A 301 2.39 11.15 5.84
CA GLY A 301 3.67 11.44 6.47
C GLY A 301 3.59 11.60 8.01
N ALA A 302 2.45 12.05 8.56
CA ALA A 302 2.25 12.10 10.01
C ALA A 302 2.11 10.70 10.64
N PHE A 303 1.39 9.79 9.97
CA PHE A 303 1.28 8.37 10.34
C PHE A 303 2.63 7.68 10.22
N ASP A 304 3.34 7.91 9.12
CA ASP A 304 4.66 7.33 8.89
C ASP A 304 5.71 7.81 9.91
N ALA A 305 5.64 9.05 10.38
CA ALA A 305 6.51 9.54 11.45
C ALA A 305 6.09 9.08 12.87
N SER A 306 4.88 8.54 13.06
CA SER A 306 4.41 8.12 14.39
C SER A 306 5.13 6.88 14.89
N ALA A 307 5.61 6.85 16.15
CA ALA A 307 6.20 5.64 16.73
C ALA A 307 5.19 4.49 16.90
N ASP A 308 3.89 4.81 16.81
CA ASP A 308 2.78 3.91 17.13
C ASP A 308 2.04 3.38 15.90
N VAL A 309 2.44 3.77 14.68
CA VAL A 309 1.81 3.31 13.43
C VAL A 309 2.84 2.69 12.51
N LEU A 310 2.66 1.44 12.07
CA LEU A 310 3.42 0.87 10.96
C LEU A 310 2.67 1.15 9.65
N VAL A 311 3.24 1.96 8.77
CA VAL A 311 2.69 2.20 7.43
C VAL A 311 3.17 1.11 6.49
N VAL A 312 2.22 0.45 5.82
CA VAL A 312 2.43 -0.61 4.85
C VAL A 312 1.77 -0.22 3.53
N LEU A 313 2.58 0.14 2.53
CA LEU A 313 2.12 0.47 1.18
C LEU A 313 2.00 -0.82 0.37
N ALA A 314 1.03 -0.91 -0.56
CA ALA A 314 0.72 -2.15 -1.28
C ALA A 314 1.90 -2.71 -2.09
N HIS A 315 2.78 -1.82 -2.56
CA HIS A 315 3.86 -2.13 -3.50
C HIS A 315 5.26 -1.75 -2.99
N ASP A 316 5.42 -1.54 -1.67
CA ASP A 316 6.73 -1.17 -1.10
C ASP A 316 7.55 -2.43 -0.79
N TRP A 317 8.51 -2.70 -1.67
CA TRP A 317 9.44 -3.81 -1.53
C TRP A 317 10.22 -3.80 -0.22
N SER A 318 10.52 -2.61 0.32
CA SER A 318 11.32 -2.49 1.53
C SER A 318 10.66 -3.12 2.77
N LEU A 319 9.36 -3.40 2.68
CA LEU A 319 8.56 -4.02 3.73
C LEU A 319 8.57 -5.55 3.70
N VAL A 320 8.89 -6.17 2.55
CA VAL A 320 8.81 -7.63 2.36
C VAL A 320 9.50 -8.41 3.50
N PRO A 321 10.73 -8.07 3.92
CA PRO A 321 11.38 -8.79 5.01
C PRO A 321 10.67 -8.69 6.37
N ALA A 322 9.95 -7.59 6.62
CA ALA A 322 9.31 -7.32 7.91
C ALA A 322 7.88 -7.84 8.02
N LEU A 323 7.21 -8.06 6.88
CA LEU A 323 5.89 -8.71 6.88
C LEU A 323 5.99 -10.18 7.31
N GLY A 324 7.08 -10.84 6.94
CA GLY A 324 7.28 -12.27 7.19
C GLY A 324 6.36 -13.15 6.34
N PRO A 325 6.60 -14.48 6.31
CA PRO A 325 5.71 -15.39 5.58
C PRO A 325 4.37 -15.51 6.30
N PHE A 326 3.27 -15.60 5.56
CA PHE A 326 1.97 -15.97 6.12
C PHE A 326 2.10 -17.31 6.89
N PRO A 327 1.45 -17.51 8.06
CA PRO A 327 0.49 -16.62 8.75
C PRO A 327 1.14 -15.69 9.80
N THR A 328 2.34 -15.14 9.54
CA THR A 328 2.99 -14.25 10.51
C THR A 328 2.17 -12.98 10.70
N SER A 329 1.57 -12.84 11.88
CA SER A 329 0.83 -11.64 12.24
C SER A 329 1.77 -10.45 12.51
N LEU A 330 1.28 -9.26 12.14
CA LEU A 330 1.90 -7.96 12.37
C LEU A 330 1.64 -7.43 13.79
N ASP A 331 0.85 -8.09 14.63
CA ASP A 331 0.36 -7.50 15.88
C ASP A 331 1.46 -7.08 16.86
N ALA A 332 2.59 -7.78 16.81
CA ALA A 332 3.76 -7.52 17.63
C ALA A 332 4.85 -6.66 16.93
N TRP A 333 4.55 -6.02 15.79
CA TRP A 333 5.53 -5.26 14.99
C TRP A 333 6.30 -4.23 15.83
N LYS A 334 5.61 -3.56 16.76
CA LYS A 334 6.18 -2.50 17.61
C LYS A 334 7.17 -3.09 18.61
N ALA A 335 6.80 -4.18 19.28
CA ALA A 335 7.66 -4.88 20.22
C ALA A 335 8.87 -5.55 19.54
N LYS A 336 8.69 -6.04 18.31
CA LYS A 336 9.77 -6.60 17.47
C LYS A 336 10.71 -5.53 16.90
N GLY A 337 10.33 -4.25 16.96
CA GLY A 337 11.08 -3.15 16.37
C GLY A 337 11.05 -3.16 14.84
N SER A 338 10.10 -3.85 14.20
CA SER A 338 10.00 -4.01 12.75
C SER A 338 10.02 -2.67 12.01
N LYS A 339 9.34 -1.65 12.55
CA LYS A 339 9.33 -0.30 11.97
C LYS A 339 10.73 0.30 11.82
N LYS A 340 11.60 0.11 12.80
CA LYS A 340 12.99 0.64 12.72
C LYS A 340 13.80 -0.06 11.64
N GLN A 341 13.51 -1.34 11.37
CA GLN A 341 14.21 -2.13 10.36
C GLN A 341 13.83 -1.67 8.95
N VAL A 342 12.56 -1.35 8.70
CA VAL A 342 12.08 -1.00 7.35
C VAL A 342 12.09 0.48 7.01
N MET A 343 12.12 1.37 8.02
CA MET A 343 11.94 2.80 7.84
C MET A 343 12.87 3.40 6.76
N TRP A 344 14.12 2.96 6.76
CA TRP A 344 15.17 3.47 5.85
C TRP A 344 15.71 2.40 4.90
N ALA A 345 15.14 1.19 4.91
CA ALA A 345 15.64 0.06 4.12
C ALA A 345 15.55 0.32 2.60
N PHE A 346 14.64 1.19 2.15
CA PHE A 346 14.55 1.60 0.74
C PHE A 346 15.79 2.38 0.24
N LEU A 347 16.65 2.86 1.13
CA LEU A 347 17.93 3.52 0.80
C LEU A 347 19.13 2.56 0.76
N GLU A 348 18.94 1.30 1.14
CA GLU A 348 20.00 0.28 1.05
C GLU A 348 20.15 -0.17 -0.40
N GLU A 349 21.36 -0.09 -0.96
CA GLU A 349 21.60 -0.39 -2.38
C GLU A 349 21.25 -1.86 -2.76
N SER A 350 21.32 -2.78 -1.80
CA SER A 350 20.92 -4.18 -1.98
C SER A 350 19.41 -4.38 -2.00
N ASN A 351 18.63 -3.42 -1.52
CA ASN A 351 17.18 -3.49 -1.49
C ASN A 351 16.61 -3.19 -2.88
N PRO A 352 15.71 -4.02 -3.43
CA PRO A 352 15.08 -3.75 -4.73
C PRO A 352 14.26 -2.46 -4.81
N ALA A 353 13.87 -1.86 -3.67
CA ALA A 353 13.29 -0.51 -3.62
C ALA A 353 14.33 0.61 -3.92
N PHE A 354 15.62 0.30 -4.02
CA PHE A 354 16.63 1.33 -4.26
C PHE A 354 16.61 1.84 -5.70
N VAL A 355 16.14 3.08 -5.89
CA VAL A 355 15.99 3.73 -7.20
C VAL A 355 16.76 5.06 -7.34
N PHE A 356 17.68 5.36 -6.41
CA PHE A 356 18.24 6.71 -6.23
C PHE A 356 19.58 6.96 -6.92
N SER A 357 20.01 6.07 -7.81
CA SER A 357 21.27 6.20 -8.55
C SER A 357 21.11 5.72 -9.99
N PRO A 358 21.62 6.43 -11.01
CA PRO A 358 21.73 5.85 -12.34
C PRO A 358 22.69 4.65 -12.27
N LYS A 359 22.25 3.47 -12.69
CA LYS A 359 23.10 2.27 -12.61
C LYS A 359 24.42 2.47 -13.37
N LEU A 360 25.56 2.31 -12.67
CA LEU A 360 26.69 1.58 -13.26
C LEU A 360 26.31 0.10 -13.23
N THR A 361 26.18 -0.49 -14.42
CA THR A 361 25.83 -1.90 -14.70
C THR A 361 26.15 -2.87 -13.56
N ARG A 362 25.13 -3.44 -12.90
CA ARG A 362 25.33 -4.70 -12.16
C ARG A 362 25.48 -5.82 -13.20
N PRO A 363 26.54 -6.66 -13.15
CA PRO A 363 26.61 -7.82 -14.01
C PRO A 363 25.46 -8.76 -13.64
N VAL A 364 24.69 -9.16 -14.65
CA VAL A 364 23.74 -10.25 -14.52
C VAL A 364 24.57 -11.50 -14.26
N SER A 365 24.51 -12.03 -13.03
CA SER A 365 25.06 -13.36 -12.71
C SER A 365 24.04 -14.43 -13.05
#